data_AF-A0A7S1CY13-F1
#
_entry.id   AF-A0A7S1CY13-F1
#
_cell.length_a   1.000
_cell.length_b   1.000
_cell.length_c   1.000
_cell.angle_alpha   90.00
_cell.angle_beta   90.00
_cell.angle_gamma   90.00
#
_symmetry.space_group_name_H-M   'P 1'
#
loop_
_entity.id
_entity.type
_entity.pdbx_description
1 polymer ?
#
loop_
_entity_poly.entity_id
_entity_poly.type
_entity_poly.pdbx_seq_one_letter_code
_entity_poly.pdbx_strand_id
1 'polypeptide(L)'
;NGFTEDQTFYGSFLSMILRGLTQFSNTPSSSTYNRSYIQGCRTLRAVKKRLRGGGVNYHVAAELLIAERAAVRQRLAFDDIRGLYDAAIKSARRCGLLHIEALANERAGRVCLRHERPDDLYWATSYLERSRDLYNEWGAQTKVHLMTHQYRTVLSDNILQDGRLSFRSSSGVRGRRRVSQAEVDNRHSILDGKASISYGHLTALSSSSSLFA
;
A
#
# COMPACT_ATOMS: atom_id res chain seq x y z
N ASN A 1 5.14 -32.67 -3.34
CA ASN A 1 6.38 -31.91 -3.05
C ASN A 1 6.33 -30.41 -3.40
N GLY A 2 5.18 -29.80 -3.77
CA GLY A 2 5.11 -28.37 -4.12
C GLY A 2 4.72 -27.40 -2.99
N PHE A 3 4.43 -27.89 -1.77
CA PHE A 3 3.87 -27.05 -0.70
C PHE A 3 4.92 -26.32 0.14
N THR A 4 6.18 -26.75 0.10
CA THR A 4 7.28 -26.20 0.92
C THR A 4 8.04 -25.05 0.25
N GLU A 5 8.08 -25.02 -1.08
CA GLU A 5 8.77 -23.95 -1.83
C GLU A 5 8.03 -22.62 -1.76
N ASP A 6 6.69 -22.64 -1.83
CA ASP A 6 5.88 -21.43 -1.69
C ASP A 6 6.00 -20.82 -0.29
N GLN A 7 5.93 -21.60 0.79
CA GLN A 7 6.03 -21.06 2.15
C GLN A 7 7.41 -20.46 2.46
N THR A 8 8.49 -21.07 1.97
CA THR A 8 9.85 -20.54 2.16
C THR A 8 10.10 -19.29 1.31
N PHE A 9 9.55 -19.25 0.09
CA PHE A 9 9.60 -18.08 -0.78
C PHE A 9 8.84 -16.89 -0.19
N TYR A 10 7.60 -17.10 0.28
CA TYR A 10 6.80 -16.07 0.94
C TYR A 10 7.45 -15.59 2.25
N GLY A 11 8.04 -16.49 3.03
CA GLY A 11 8.79 -16.14 4.24
C GLY A 11 10.02 -15.25 3.97
N SER A 12 10.80 -15.59 2.94
CA SER A 12 11.98 -14.81 2.52
C SER A 12 11.59 -13.44 1.95
N PHE A 13 10.55 -13.40 1.12
CA PHE A 13 10.02 -12.18 0.51
C PHE A 13 9.46 -11.21 1.57
N LEU A 14 8.57 -11.69 2.44
CA LEU A 14 7.95 -10.87 3.47
C LEU A 14 8.97 -10.39 4.50
N SER A 15 9.88 -11.26 4.94
CA SER A 15 11.00 -10.91 5.82
C SER A 15 11.85 -9.78 5.24
N MET A 16 12.18 -9.86 3.95
CA MET A 16 12.95 -8.82 3.28
C MET A 16 12.22 -7.47 3.26
N ILE A 17 10.91 -7.46 2.98
CA ILE A 17 10.12 -6.22 2.97
C ILE A 17 10.04 -5.61 4.36
N LEU A 18 9.64 -6.40 5.35
CA LEU A 18 9.50 -5.94 6.74
C LEU A 18 10.83 -5.41 7.25
N ARG A 19 11.95 -6.08 6.94
CA ARG A 19 13.28 -5.62 7.30
C ARG A 19 13.62 -4.26 6.66
N GLY A 20 13.28 -4.06 5.38
CA GLY A 20 13.44 -2.78 4.68
C GLY A 20 12.60 -1.66 5.28
N LEU A 21 11.33 -1.94 5.58
CA LEU A 21 10.41 -0.98 6.20
C LEU A 21 10.85 -0.59 7.61
N THR A 22 11.27 -1.55 8.43
CA THR A 22 11.81 -1.28 9.78
C THR A 22 13.08 -0.42 9.71
N GLN A 23 13.96 -0.69 8.74
CA GLN A 23 15.18 0.08 8.53
C GLN A 23 14.91 1.55 8.19
N PHE A 24 13.96 1.81 7.31
CA PHE A 24 13.54 3.17 7.01
C PHE A 24 12.78 3.81 8.19
N SER A 25 11.91 3.04 8.86
CA SER A 25 11.15 3.52 10.02
C SER A 25 12.03 3.99 11.18
N ASN A 26 13.19 3.38 11.37
CA ASN A 26 14.12 3.70 12.45
C ASN A 26 15.16 4.75 12.03
N THR A 27 15.06 5.28 10.81
CA THR A 27 15.96 6.33 10.35
C THR A 27 15.47 7.68 10.90
N PRO A 28 16.30 8.42 11.65
CA PRO A 28 15.97 9.77 12.05
C PRO A 28 15.92 10.68 10.82
N SER A 29 14.91 11.55 10.74
CA SER A 29 14.62 12.43 9.59
C SER A 29 15.81 13.31 9.18
N SER A 30 16.78 13.55 10.07
CA SER A 30 17.94 14.42 9.85
C SER A 30 19.16 13.74 9.22
N SER A 31 19.24 12.40 9.14
CA SER A 31 20.50 11.72 8.76
C SER A 31 20.35 10.69 7.63
N THR A 32 20.80 11.10 6.43
CA THR A 32 21.00 10.19 5.29
C THR A 32 22.20 9.24 5.53
N TYR A 33 23.11 9.57 6.45
CA TYR A 33 24.28 8.76 6.81
C TYR A 33 23.99 7.77 7.94
N ASN A 34 22.72 7.45 8.18
CA ASN A 34 22.35 6.45 9.15
C ASN A 34 22.55 5.02 8.57
N ARG A 35 23.17 4.13 9.35
CA ARG A 35 23.38 2.72 8.96
C ARG A 35 22.07 2.01 8.58
N SER A 36 20.98 2.31 9.28
CA SER A 36 19.65 1.76 8.99
C SER A 36 19.13 2.24 7.64
N TYR A 37 19.29 3.52 7.30
CA TYR A 37 18.91 4.06 5.99
C TYR A 37 19.69 3.41 4.84
N ILE A 38 21.01 3.27 5.01
CA ILE A 38 21.88 2.60 4.03
C ILE A 38 21.42 1.15 3.82
N GLN A 39 21.08 0.46 4.90
CA GLN A 39 20.59 -0.91 4.83
C GLN A 39 19.21 -0.99 4.16
N GLY A 40 18.30 -0.04 4.43
CA GLY A 40 17.02 0.06 3.72
C GLY A 40 17.22 0.26 2.21
N CYS A 41 18.17 1.10 1.82
CA CYS A 41 18.54 1.29 0.41
C CYS A 41 19.10 0.01 -0.23
N ARG A 42 19.89 -0.78 0.51
CA ARG A 42 20.38 -2.09 0.04
C ARG A 42 19.23 -3.07 -0.17
N THR A 43 18.28 -3.12 0.77
CA THR A 43 17.07 -3.93 0.65
C THR A 43 16.26 -3.54 -0.58
N LEU A 44 16.03 -2.24 -0.81
CA LEU A 44 15.32 -1.74 -1.99
C LEU A 44 16.05 -2.13 -3.29
N ARG A 45 17.39 -2.03 -3.35
CA ARG A 45 18.15 -2.49 -4.53
C ARG A 45 18.00 -3.98 -4.76
N ALA A 46 18.00 -4.79 -3.71
CA ALA A 46 17.81 -6.23 -3.80
C ALA A 46 16.39 -6.59 -4.30
N VAL A 47 15.36 -5.89 -3.83
CA VAL A 47 13.97 -6.04 -4.33
C VAL A 47 13.90 -5.66 -5.80
N LYS A 48 14.45 -4.50 -6.20
CA LYS A 48 14.49 -4.06 -7.60
C LYS A 48 15.25 -5.04 -8.51
N LYS A 49 16.32 -5.66 -8.02
CA LYS A 49 17.05 -6.69 -8.78
C LYS A 49 16.16 -7.91 -9.04
N ARG A 50 15.40 -8.36 -8.04
CA ARG A 50 14.45 -9.49 -8.18
C ARG A 50 13.25 -9.15 -9.06
N LEU A 51 12.79 -7.90 -9.05
CA LEU A 51 11.74 -7.42 -9.96
C LEU A 51 12.13 -7.57 -11.43
N ARG A 52 13.40 -7.41 -11.80
CA ARG A 52 13.87 -7.65 -13.18
C ARG A 52 13.65 -9.09 -13.65
N GLY A 53 13.50 -10.04 -12.73
CA GLY A 53 13.13 -11.41 -13.01
C GLY A 53 11.63 -11.65 -13.21
N GLY A 54 10.80 -10.60 -13.21
CA GLY A 54 9.38 -10.66 -13.58
C GLY A 54 8.39 -10.98 -12.46
N GLY A 55 8.85 -11.11 -11.20
CA GLY A 55 7.93 -11.42 -10.09
C GLY A 55 7.05 -10.23 -9.70
N VAL A 56 5.74 -10.35 -9.92
CA VAL A 56 4.73 -9.31 -9.63
C VAL A 56 4.73 -8.90 -8.16
N ASN A 57 4.96 -9.83 -7.23
CA ASN A 57 5.04 -9.53 -5.80
C ASN A 57 6.16 -8.51 -5.49
N TYR A 58 7.28 -8.58 -6.19
CA TYR A 58 8.40 -7.63 -6.02
C TYR A 58 8.07 -6.23 -6.54
N HIS A 59 7.07 -6.08 -7.41
CA HIS A 59 6.63 -4.78 -7.90
C HIS A 59 5.99 -3.98 -6.76
N VAL A 60 4.96 -4.55 -6.12
CA VAL A 60 4.27 -3.94 -4.97
C VAL A 60 5.24 -3.65 -3.83
N ALA A 61 6.15 -4.59 -3.57
CA ALA A 61 7.20 -4.42 -2.57
C ALA A 61 8.14 -3.24 -2.87
N ALA A 62 8.53 -3.07 -4.13
CA ALA A 62 9.40 -1.98 -4.56
C ALA A 62 8.68 -0.63 -4.42
N GLU A 63 7.42 -0.54 -4.83
CA GLU A 63 6.61 0.68 -4.71
C GLU A 63 6.49 1.11 -3.25
N LEU A 64 6.15 0.19 -2.35
CA LEU A 64 6.03 0.50 -0.92
C LEU A 64 7.37 0.94 -0.30
N LEU A 65 8.48 0.29 -0.63
CA LEU A 65 9.81 0.69 -0.15
C LEU A 65 10.28 2.02 -0.74
N ILE A 66 9.85 2.38 -1.95
CA ILE A 66 10.11 3.69 -2.56
C ILE A 66 9.35 4.77 -1.81
N ALA A 67 8.06 4.56 -1.53
CA ALA A 67 7.23 5.47 -0.75
C ALA A 67 7.84 5.73 0.63
N GLU A 68 8.24 4.67 1.34
CA GLU A 68 8.85 4.77 2.66
C GLU A 68 10.19 5.53 2.63
N ARG A 69 11.02 5.28 1.62
CA ARG A 69 12.26 6.02 1.44
C ARG A 69 11.99 7.51 1.18
N ALA A 70 10.99 7.84 0.38
CA ALA A 70 10.60 9.22 0.11
C ALA A 70 10.14 9.93 1.39
N ALA A 71 9.31 9.26 2.20
CA ALA A 71 8.84 9.76 3.49
C ALA A 71 9.97 10.08 4.47
N VAL A 72 11.01 9.23 4.53
CA VAL A 72 12.18 9.46 5.40
C VAL A 72 13.04 10.63 4.92
N ARG A 73 13.21 10.79 3.60
CA ARG A 73 14.08 11.84 3.06
C ARG A 73 13.46 13.24 3.13
N GLN A 74 12.12 13.33 3.18
CA GLN A 74 11.37 14.59 3.20
C GLN A 74 11.81 15.57 2.09
N ARG A 75 12.16 15.04 0.91
CA ARG A 75 12.60 15.83 -0.26
C ARG A 75 11.47 16.13 -1.24
N LEU A 76 10.38 15.40 -1.13
CA LEU A 76 9.19 15.55 -1.97
C LEU A 76 8.09 16.23 -1.16
N ALA A 77 7.15 16.86 -1.85
CA ALA A 77 5.95 17.36 -1.20
C ALA A 77 5.17 16.20 -0.57
N PHE A 78 4.42 16.49 0.49
CA PHE A 78 3.65 15.47 1.19
C PHE A 78 2.64 14.76 0.28
N ASP A 79 1.97 15.49 -0.62
CA ASP A 79 1.05 14.91 -1.60
C ASP A 79 1.74 13.93 -2.57
N ASP A 80 2.98 14.21 -2.98
CA ASP A 80 3.75 13.27 -3.82
C ASP A 80 4.07 11.99 -3.04
N ILE A 81 4.43 12.12 -1.76
CA ILE A 81 4.71 10.97 -0.88
C ILE A 81 3.43 10.14 -0.70
N ARG A 82 2.29 10.79 -0.47
CA ARG A 82 0.98 10.12 -0.39
C ARG A 82 0.63 9.40 -1.69
N GLY A 83 0.84 10.04 -2.84
CA GLY A 83 0.64 9.43 -4.15
C GLY A 83 1.48 8.17 -4.37
N LEU A 84 2.71 8.10 -3.84
CA LEU A 84 3.53 6.88 -3.87
C LEU A 84 2.93 5.75 -3.03
N TYR A 85 2.35 6.06 -1.86
CA TYR A 85 1.64 5.06 -1.05
C TYR A 85 0.36 4.59 -1.74
N ASP A 86 -0.43 5.50 -2.33
CA ASP A 86 -1.64 5.16 -3.06
C ASP A 86 -1.36 4.24 -4.25
N ALA A 87 -0.26 4.49 -4.97
CA ALA A 87 0.19 3.60 -6.04
C ALA A 87 0.49 2.19 -5.51
N ALA A 88 1.24 2.08 -4.40
CA ALA A 88 1.55 0.79 -3.78
C ALA A 88 0.29 0.05 -3.30
N ILE A 89 -0.66 0.76 -2.67
CA ILE A 89 -1.95 0.22 -2.22
C ILE A 89 -2.76 -0.30 -3.41
N LYS A 90 -2.86 0.49 -4.50
CA LYS A 90 -3.59 0.09 -5.71
C LYS A 90 -2.96 -1.13 -6.36
N SER A 91 -1.64 -1.21 -6.43
CA SER A 91 -0.94 -2.39 -6.94
C SER A 91 -1.12 -3.61 -6.05
N ALA A 92 -1.05 -3.46 -4.72
CA ALA A 92 -1.31 -4.55 -3.78
C ALA A 92 -2.72 -5.13 -3.96
N ARG A 93 -3.72 -4.24 -4.05
CA ARG A 93 -5.12 -4.60 -4.29
C ARG A 93 -5.32 -5.36 -5.60
N ARG A 94 -4.74 -4.85 -6.69
CA ARG A 94 -4.81 -5.51 -8.02
C ARG A 94 -4.19 -6.90 -8.01
N CYS A 95 -3.14 -7.11 -7.22
CA CYS A 95 -2.46 -8.40 -7.10
C CYS A 95 -3.12 -9.35 -6.07
N GLY A 96 -4.18 -8.91 -5.37
CA GLY A 96 -4.81 -9.70 -4.30
C GLY A 96 -3.93 -9.89 -3.06
N LEU A 97 -2.91 -9.05 -2.85
CA LEU A 97 -1.97 -9.16 -1.74
C LEU A 97 -2.50 -8.44 -0.50
N LEU A 98 -3.53 -9.01 0.11
CA LEU A 98 -4.33 -8.38 1.16
C LEU A 98 -3.50 -7.89 2.37
N HIS A 99 -2.54 -8.69 2.82
CA HIS A 99 -1.63 -8.35 3.92
C HIS A 99 -0.66 -7.21 3.57
N ILE A 100 -0.25 -7.10 2.30
CA ILE A 100 0.60 -5.98 1.83
C ILE A 100 -0.25 -4.72 1.63
N GLU A 101 -1.50 -4.85 1.17
CA GLU A 101 -2.44 -3.73 1.11
C GLU A 101 -2.66 -3.17 2.51
N ALA A 102 -2.94 -4.02 3.50
CA ALA A 102 -3.10 -3.62 4.90
C ALA A 102 -1.85 -2.88 5.41
N LEU A 103 -0.67 -3.47 5.21
CA LEU A 103 0.60 -2.88 5.62
C LEU A 103 0.85 -1.52 4.95
N ALA A 104 0.59 -1.38 3.66
CA ALA A 104 0.77 -0.14 2.93
C ALA A 104 -0.15 0.97 3.45
N ASN A 105 -1.41 0.64 3.75
CA ASN A 105 -2.35 1.56 4.40
C ASN A 105 -1.85 1.96 5.80
N GLU A 106 -1.39 1.03 6.63
CA GLU A 106 -0.83 1.35 7.95
C GLU A 106 0.35 2.34 7.85
N ARG A 107 1.28 2.09 6.91
CA ARG A 107 2.43 2.97 6.70
C ARG A 107 2.00 4.35 6.21
N ALA A 108 1.07 4.43 5.27
CA ALA A 108 0.53 5.69 4.76
C ALA A 108 -0.10 6.52 5.89
N GLY A 109 -0.99 5.90 6.68
CA GLY A 109 -1.62 6.56 7.81
C GLY A 109 -0.63 7.09 8.84
N ARG A 110 0.40 6.29 9.18
CA ARG A 110 1.48 6.73 10.08
C ARG A 110 2.28 7.90 9.53
N VAL A 111 2.50 7.97 8.21
CA VAL A 111 3.19 9.10 7.58
C VAL A 111 2.33 10.36 7.66
N CYS A 112 1.02 10.24 7.41
CA CYS A 112 0.06 11.33 7.57
C CYS A 112 0.05 11.86 8.99
N LEU A 113 0.02 11.00 10.02
CA LEU A 113 0.06 11.45 11.42
C LEU A 113 1.35 12.18 11.83
N ARG A 114 2.48 11.91 11.17
CA ARG A 114 3.74 12.64 11.42
C ARG A 114 3.74 14.02 10.78
N HIS A 115 2.86 14.25 9.82
CA HIS A 115 2.70 15.51 9.14
C HIS A 115 1.58 16.24 9.88
N GLU A 116 1.94 17.14 10.81
CA GLU A 116 1.04 17.74 11.81
C GLU A 116 0.06 18.79 11.21
N ARG A 117 -0.50 18.53 10.01
CA ARG A 117 -1.52 19.39 9.42
C ARG A 117 -2.93 18.85 9.71
N PRO A 118 -3.93 19.72 9.92
CA PRO A 118 -5.30 19.29 10.21
C PRO A 118 -5.90 18.40 9.12
N ASP A 119 -5.69 18.72 7.84
CA ASP A 119 -6.22 17.97 6.70
C ASP A 119 -5.61 16.56 6.58
N ASP A 120 -4.39 16.37 7.12
CA ASP A 120 -3.66 15.10 7.07
C ASP A 120 -4.27 14.08 8.07
N LEU A 121 -4.99 14.54 9.09
CA LEU A 121 -5.69 13.67 10.06
C LEU A 121 -6.83 12.90 9.40
N TYR A 122 -7.57 13.53 8.48
CA TYR A 122 -8.64 12.87 7.73
C TYR A 122 -8.09 11.70 6.90
N TRP A 123 -7.00 11.96 6.16
CA TRP A 123 -6.33 10.93 5.37
C TRP A 123 -5.71 9.84 6.25
N ALA A 124 -5.08 10.22 7.35
CA ALA A 124 -4.53 9.28 8.31
C ALA A 124 -5.58 8.29 8.81
N THR A 125 -6.75 8.81 9.20
CA THR A 125 -7.88 8.02 9.69
C THR A 125 -8.36 7.05 8.63
N SER A 126 -8.62 7.54 7.41
CA SER A 126 -9.08 6.74 6.28
C SER A 126 -8.14 5.55 5.98
N TYR A 127 -6.82 5.79 5.97
CA TYR A 127 -5.84 4.72 5.76
C TYR A 127 -5.81 3.72 6.93
N LEU A 128 -5.82 4.20 8.17
CA LEU A 128 -5.72 3.33 9.34
C LEU A 128 -6.96 2.44 9.53
N GLU A 129 -8.15 2.97 9.24
CA GLU A 129 -9.39 2.17 9.22
C GLU A 129 -9.34 1.10 8.15
N ARG A 130 -8.95 1.47 6.92
CA ARG A 130 -8.83 0.50 5.84
C ARG A 130 -7.81 -0.58 6.18
N SER A 131 -6.69 -0.21 6.79
CA SER A 131 -5.69 -1.16 7.26
C SER A 131 -6.25 -2.11 8.33
N ARG A 132 -7.02 -1.61 9.29
CA ARG A 132 -7.67 -2.41 10.33
C ARG A 132 -8.62 -3.43 9.72
N ASP A 133 -9.46 -3.00 8.80
CA ASP A 133 -10.46 -3.86 8.18
C ASP A 133 -9.81 -4.95 7.32
N LEU A 134 -8.75 -4.61 6.58
CA LEU A 134 -7.95 -5.58 5.83
C LEU A 134 -7.23 -6.57 6.77
N TYR A 135 -6.66 -6.11 7.89
CA TYR A 135 -6.07 -7.04 8.85
C TYR A 135 -7.11 -7.96 9.50
N ASN A 136 -8.34 -7.46 9.71
CA ASN A 136 -9.46 -8.27 10.19
C ASN A 136 -9.88 -9.31 9.15
N GLU A 137 -10.03 -8.93 7.89
CA GLU A 137 -10.34 -9.83 6.76
C GLU A 137 -9.25 -10.89 6.57
N TRP A 138 -7.98 -10.53 6.76
CA TRP A 138 -6.86 -11.48 6.72
C TRP A 138 -6.85 -12.46 7.92
N GLY A 139 -7.56 -12.14 9.01
CA GLY A 139 -7.58 -12.93 10.25
C GLY A 139 -6.47 -12.57 11.26
N ALA A 140 -5.78 -11.44 11.11
CA ALA A 140 -4.71 -11.02 12.01
C ALA A 140 -5.24 -10.26 13.24
N GLN A 141 -6.05 -10.93 14.07
CA GLN A 141 -6.75 -10.32 15.21
C GLN A 141 -5.82 -9.64 16.22
N THR A 142 -4.66 -10.24 16.53
CA THR A 142 -3.66 -9.62 17.42
C THR A 142 -3.17 -8.27 16.88
N LYS A 143 -2.99 -8.17 15.55
CA LYS A 143 -2.56 -6.92 14.90
C LYS A 143 -3.68 -5.88 14.91
N VAL A 144 -4.94 -6.30 14.68
CA VAL A 144 -6.12 -5.44 14.79
C VAL A 144 -6.24 -4.84 16.19
N HIS A 145 -6.09 -5.66 17.23
CA HIS A 145 -6.15 -5.22 18.62
C HIS A 145 -5.02 -4.22 18.94
N LEU A 146 -3.79 -4.54 18.54
CA LEU A 146 -2.64 -3.66 18.71
C LEU A 146 -2.84 -2.30 18.02
N MET A 147 -3.32 -2.30 16.76
CA MET A 147 -3.60 -1.07 16.02
C MET A 147 -4.71 -0.24 16.66
N THR A 148 -5.80 -0.88 17.09
CA THR A 148 -6.92 -0.19 17.75
C THR A 148 -6.47 0.46 19.05
N HIS A 149 -5.57 -0.19 19.80
CA HIS A 149 -4.97 0.40 20.99
C HIS A 149 -4.00 1.55 20.64
N GLN A 150 -3.10 1.33 19.68
CA GLN A 150 -2.06 2.29 19.31
C GLN A 150 -2.62 3.58 18.70
N TYR A 151 -3.64 3.48 17.86
CA TYR A 151 -4.26 4.61 17.16
C TYR A 151 -5.62 4.96 17.74
N ARG A 152 -5.83 4.68 19.04
CA ARG A 152 -7.13 4.88 19.70
C ARG A 152 -7.69 6.27 19.44
N THR A 153 -6.91 7.32 19.61
CA THR A 153 -7.38 8.71 19.40
C THR A 153 -7.95 8.91 18.00
N VAL A 154 -7.21 8.48 16.99
CA VAL A 154 -7.57 8.62 15.56
C VAL A 154 -8.76 7.72 15.18
N LEU A 155 -8.82 6.49 15.70
CA LEU A 155 -9.86 5.52 15.37
C LEU A 155 -11.12 5.65 16.24
N SER A 156 -11.06 6.33 17.39
CA SER A 156 -12.22 6.52 18.29
C SER A 156 -13.05 7.75 17.92
N ASP A 157 -12.43 8.77 17.32
CA ASP A 157 -13.13 9.97 16.87
C ASP A 157 -14.18 9.65 15.79
N ASN A 158 -13.96 8.59 15.00
CA ASN A 158 -14.95 8.08 14.06
C ASN A 158 -16.10 7.31 14.73
N ILE A 159 -15.88 6.63 15.87
CA ILE A 159 -16.97 5.95 16.60
C ILE A 159 -17.98 6.97 17.14
N LEU A 160 -17.53 8.20 17.43
CA LEU A 160 -18.40 9.30 17.85
C LEU A 160 -19.10 9.99 16.66
N GLN A 161 -18.52 9.98 15.46
CA GLN A 161 -19.19 10.47 14.23
C GLN A 161 -20.18 9.45 13.66
N ASP A 162 -19.88 8.15 13.70
CA ASP A 162 -20.75 7.06 13.20
C ASP A 162 -21.98 6.82 14.10
N GLY A 163 -21.99 7.40 15.31
CA GLY A 163 -23.14 7.45 16.21
C GLY A 163 -24.29 8.37 15.74
N ARG A 164 -24.10 9.14 14.67
CA ARG A 164 -25.18 9.89 14.00
C ARG A 164 -25.58 9.21 12.68
N LEU A 165 -26.47 8.22 12.84
CA LEU A 165 -27.38 7.65 11.83
C LEU A 165 -26.74 6.83 10.69
N SER A 166 -26.62 5.51 10.90
CA SER A 166 -27.31 4.58 9.99
C SER A 166 -27.89 3.38 10.73
N PHE A 167 -29.19 3.46 10.97
CA PHE A 167 -30.06 2.31 11.15
C PHE A 167 -30.01 1.48 9.85
N ARG A 168 -29.01 0.61 9.71
CA ARG A 168 -29.08 -0.50 8.75
C ARG A 168 -29.91 -1.59 9.40
N SER A 169 -31.22 -1.48 9.20
CA SER A 169 -32.21 -2.48 9.58
C SER A 169 -31.79 -3.86 9.09
N SER A 170 -31.50 -4.73 10.03
CA SER A 170 -31.60 -6.17 9.87
C SER A 170 -33.08 -6.56 9.83
N SER A 171 -33.69 -6.60 8.64
CA SER A 171 -35.01 -7.23 8.46
C SER A 171 -35.25 -7.60 7.00
N GLY A 172 -35.45 -8.89 6.69
CA GLY A 172 -36.12 -9.28 5.44
C GLY A 172 -35.58 -10.51 4.72
N VAL A 173 -35.76 -11.69 5.30
CA VAL A 173 -35.90 -12.93 4.54
C VAL A 173 -37.07 -12.77 3.55
N ARG A 174 -36.83 -12.80 2.24
CA ARG A 174 -37.67 -13.45 1.21
C ARG A 174 -37.14 -13.20 -0.21
N GLY A 175 -37.07 -14.26 -1.00
CA GLY A 175 -37.19 -14.17 -2.47
C GLY A 175 -35.96 -14.58 -3.28
N ARG A 176 -35.74 -15.89 -3.43
CA ARG A 176 -35.15 -16.42 -4.66
C ARG A 176 -35.99 -15.92 -5.85
N ARG A 177 -35.41 -15.13 -6.75
CA ARG A 177 -35.96 -14.92 -8.10
C ARG A 177 -34.89 -15.30 -9.11
N ARG A 178 -35.22 -16.31 -9.91
CA ARG A 178 -34.47 -16.72 -11.11
C ARG A 178 -34.42 -15.51 -12.06
N VAL A 179 -33.22 -15.09 -12.43
CA VAL A 179 -33.05 -14.17 -13.56
C VAL A 179 -33.19 -14.99 -14.83
N SER A 180 -34.16 -14.62 -15.67
CA SER A 180 -34.42 -15.21 -16.98
C SER A 180 -33.38 -14.72 -18.00
N GLN A 181 -33.00 -15.61 -18.91
CA GLN A 181 -31.96 -15.54 -19.95
C GLN A 181 -32.10 -14.40 -21.00
N ALA A 182 -32.89 -13.36 -20.76
CA ALA A 182 -33.23 -12.32 -21.75
C ALA A 182 -32.55 -10.95 -21.55
N GLU A 183 -31.68 -10.79 -20.53
CA GLU A 183 -30.98 -9.52 -20.25
C GLU A 183 -29.49 -9.53 -20.65
N VAL A 184 -29.04 -10.54 -21.40
CA VAL A 184 -27.63 -10.72 -21.79
C VAL A 184 -27.25 -9.98 -23.09
N ASP A 185 -28.22 -9.50 -23.89
CA ASP A 185 -27.94 -9.09 -25.28
C ASP A 185 -27.91 -7.57 -25.55
N ASN A 186 -27.50 -6.71 -24.61
CA ASN A 186 -27.39 -5.26 -24.88
C ASN A 186 -26.09 -4.58 -24.42
N ARG A 187 -24.94 -5.25 -24.56
CA ARG A 187 -23.61 -4.64 -24.31
C ARG A 187 -22.58 -4.83 -25.42
N HIS A 188 -23.01 -5.21 -26.63
CA HIS A 188 -22.17 -5.28 -27.82
C HIS A 188 -22.50 -4.14 -28.79
N SER A 189 -22.06 -2.90 -28.52
CA SER A 189 -22.03 -1.83 -29.56
C SER A 189 -21.28 -0.54 -29.20
N ILE A 190 -20.27 -0.52 -28.31
CA ILE A 190 -19.38 0.65 -28.17
C ILE A 190 -17.94 0.20 -27.94
N LEU A 191 -17.31 -0.30 -29.01
CA LEU A 191 -15.85 -0.33 -29.17
C LEU A 191 -15.55 0.26 -30.54
N ASP A 192 -15.18 1.55 -30.57
CA ASP A 192 -14.30 2.10 -31.60
C ASP A 192 -13.74 3.44 -31.10
N GLY A 193 -12.48 3.41 -30.66
CA GLY A 193 -11.82 4.58 -30.07
C GLY A 193 -10.39 4.25 -29.63
N LYS A 194 -9.51 4.09 -30.60
CA LYS A 194 -8.09 3.75 -30.51
C LYS A 194 -7.32 4.60 -29.47
N ALA A 195 -6.58 3.95 -28.57
CA ALA A 195 -5.38 4.52 -27.95
C ALA A 195 -4.43 3.38 -27.52
N SER A 196 -3.52 3.02 -28.43
CA SER A 196 -2.37 2.18 -28.19
C SER A 196 -1.33 2.94 -27.36
N ILE A 197 -1.18 2.62 -26.07
CA ILE A 197 -0.09 3.12 -25.24
C ILE A 197 1.04 2.08 -25.24
N SER A 198 2.08 2.40 -26.02
CA SER A 198 3.36 1.70 -26.10
C SER A 198 4.16 1.88 -24.80
N TYR A 199 4.49 0.78 -24.12
CA TYR A 199 5.42 0.77 -22.98
C TYR A 199 6.85 0.65 -23.49
N GLY A 200 7.45 1.79 -23.85
CA GLY A 200 8.81 1.83 -24.38
C GLY A 200 9.49 3.17 -24.17
N HIS A 201 9.61 3.66 -22.92
CA HIS A 201 10.49 4.82 -22.64
C HIS A 201 10.86 4.98 -21.16
N LEU A 202 11.67 4.08 -20.59
CA LEU A 202 12.34 4.33 -19.29
C LEU A 202 13.81 3.88 -19.25
N THR A 203 14.49 3.93 -20.39
CA THR A 203 15.95 3.73 -20.50
C THR A 203 16.60 4.86 -21.28
N ALA A 204 16.66 6.05 -20.67
CA ALA A 204 17.61 7.09 -21.04
C ALA A 204 17.58 8.18 -19.97
N LEU A 205 18.40 8.05 -18.93
CA LEU A 205 19.00 9.14 -18.16
C LEU A 205 20.18 8.52 -17.39
N SER A 206 21.17 8.07 -18.16
CA SER A 206 22.53 7.91 -17.69
C SER A 206 23.29 9.21 -17.94
N SER A 207 24.19 9.54 -17.03
CA SER A 207 25.45 10.21 -17.38
C SER A 207 25.37 11.67 -17.84
N SER A 208 25.43 12.60 -16.90
CA SER A 208 26.22 13.85 -17.04
C SER A 208 26.25 14.59 -15.71
N SER A 209 27.47 14.86 -15.22
CA SER A 209 27.90 15.99 -14.39
C SER A 209 29.13 15.59 -13.57
N SER A 210 30.18 15.20 -14.28
CA SER A 210 31.56 15.50 -13.91
C SER A 210 31.96 16.72 -14.75
N LEU A 211 32.19 17.86 -14.10
CA LEU A 211 33.00 19.01 -14.52
C LEU A 211 32.49 20.24 -13.78
N PHE A 212 33.11 20.57 -12.65
CA PHE A 212 33.58 21.91 -12.33
C PHE A 212 34.66 21.77 -11.24
N ALA A 213 35.66 22.63 -11.36
CA ALA A 213 36.96 22.68 -10.69
C ALA A 213 36.96 22.47 -9.17
#